data_AF-A0A8T7D2D0-F1
#
_entry.id   AF-A0A8T7D2D0-F1
#
_cell.length_a   1.000
_cell.length_b   1.000
_cell.length_c   1.000
_cell.angle_alpha   90.00
_cell.angle_beta   90.00
_cell.angle_gamma   90.00
#
_symmetry.space_group_name_H-M   'P 1'
#
loop_
_entity.id
_entity.type
_entity.pdbx_description
1 polymer ?
#
loop_
_entity_poly.entity_id
_entity_poly.type
_entity_poly.pdbx_seq_one_letter_code
_entity_poly.pdbx_strand_id
1 'polypeptide(L)' 'MRHSLDNRLTIAAPATPPGRGGIGVVRISGPKTTHIAKGILGT' A
#
# COMPACT_ATOMS: atom_id res chain seq x y z
N MET A 1 24.76 0.56 -4.99
CA MET A 1 23.39 1.08 -5.21
C MET A 1 22.57 0.81 -3.94
N ARG A 2 22.69 1.65 -2.91
CA ARG A 2 21.87 1.54 -1.70
C ARG A 2 20.75 2.58 -1.83
N HIS A 3 19.55 2.16 -2.23
CA HIS A 3 18.37 2.92 -1.84
C HIS A 3 18.28 2.77 -0.33
N SER A 4 18.87 3.72 0.41
CA SER A 4 18.44 3.98 1.78
C SER A 4 16.92 4.12 1.67
N LEU A 5 16.18 3.22 2.30
CA LEU A 5 14.72 3.24 2.31
C LEU A 5 14.33 4.56 2.97
N ASP A 6 14.10 5.59 2.16
CA ASP A 6 13.74 6.92 2.63
C ASP A 6 12.57 6.73 3.58
N ASN A 7 12.69 7.25 4.81
CA ASN A 7 11.66 7.14 5.84
C ASN A 7 10.39 7.95 5.48
N ARG A 8 10.29 8.42 4.24
CA ARG A 8 9.12 9.02 3.61
C ARG A 8 8.47 8.12 2.55
N LEU A 9 9.15 7.09 2.08
CA LEU A 9 8.68 6.24 0.99
C LEU A 9 7.61 5.27 1.50
N THR A 10 6.41 5.36 0.93
CA THR A 10 5.32 4.39 1.13
C THR A 10 4.95 3.83 -0.23
N ILE A 11 4.93 2.51 -0.37
CA ILE A 11 4.66 1.81 -1.62
C ILE A 11 3.30 1.12 -1.59
N ALA A 12 2.73 0.88 -2.78
CA ALA A 12 1.52 0.09 -2.96
C ALA A 12 1.69 -0.86 -4.14
N ALA A 13 1.13 -2.07 -4.04
CA ALA A 13 1.15 -3.06 -5.11
C ALA A 13 -0.06 -4.01 -5.03
N PRO A 14 -0.51 -4.60 -6.16
CA PRO A 14 -1.45 -5.71 -6.13
C PRO A 14 -0.90 -6.86 -5.29
N ALA A 15 -1.72 -7.39 -4.39
CA ALA A 15 -1.41 -8.55 -3.54
C ALA A 15 -2.12 -9.82 -4.01
N THR A 16 -3.03 -9.70 -4.98
CA THR A 16 -3.76 -10.81 -5.60
C THR A 16 -3.48 -10.87 -7.12
N PRO A 17 -3.60 -12.04 -7.76
CA PRO A 17 -3.43 -12.18 -9.21
C PRO A 17 -4.37 -11.28 -10.02
N PRO A 18 -4.00 -10.90 -11.26
CA PRO A 18 -4.89 -10.19 -12.17
C PRO A 18 -6.01 -11.11 -12.68
N GLY A 19 -7.19 -10.55 -12.93
CA GLY A 19 -8.33 -11.29 -13.48
C GLY A 19 -9.67 -10.86 -12.90
N ARG A 20 -10.70 -11.68 -13.14
CA ARG A 20 -12.05 -11.48 -12.58
C ARG A 20 -12.21 -12.31 -11.31
N GLY A 21 -12.69 -11.69 -10.24
CA GLY A 21 -12.97 -12.32 -8.95
C GLY A 21 -13.83 -11.42 -8.08
N GLY A 22 -14.34 -11.93 -6.95
CA GLY A 22 -15.19 -11.16 -6.04
C GLY A 22 -14.45 -10.11 -5.20
N ILE A 23 -13.12 -10.28 -5.02
CA ILE A 23 -12.27 -9.40 -4.21
C ILE A 23 -10.90 -9.26 -4.89
N GLY A 24 -10.37 -8.03 -4.93
CA GLY A 24 -8.97 -7.74 -5.22
C GLY A 24 -8.31 -7.08 -4.02
N VAL A 25 -7.03 -7.40 -3.75
CA VAL A 25 -6.29 -6.84 -2.61
C VAL A 25 -5.10 -6.03 -3.10
N VAL A 26 -4.94 -4.83 -2.56
CA VAL A 26 -3.74 -3.99 -2.74
C VAL A 26 -3.04 -3.89 -1.39
N ARG A 27 -1.75 -4.25 -1.33
CA ARG A 27 -0.92 -4.11 -0.13
C ARG A 27 -0.22 -2.75 -0.16
N ILE A 28 -0.29 -2.04 0.96
CA ILE A 28 0.43 -0.78 1.18
C ILE A 28 1.48 -1.01 2.28
N SER A 29 2.69 -0.49 2.10
CA SER A 29 3.78 -0.65 3.08
C SER A 29 4.64 0.61 3.16
N GLY A 30 4.87 1.08 4.38
CA GLY A 30 5.70 2.25 4.66
C GLY A 30 5.18 3.09 5.83
N PRO A 31 5.91 4.15 6.20
CA PRO A 31 5.62 4.95 7.38
C PRO A 31 4.30 5.73 7.30
N LYS A 32 3.73 5.94 6.11
CA LYS A 32 2.47 6.67 5.93
C LYS A 32 1.24 5.77 5.77
N THR A 33 1.36 4.44 5.92
CA THR A 33 0.23 3.51 5.69
C THR A 33 -1.01 3.86 6.51
N THR A 34 -0.87 4.13 7.82
CA THR A 34 -2.00 4.47 8.68
C THR A 34 -2.68 5.78 8.26
N HIS A 35 -1.90 6.76 7.82
CA HIS A 35 -2.46 8.03 7.31
C HIS A 35 -3.28 7.80 6.03
N ILE A 36 -2.78 6.98 5.10
CA ILE A 36 -3.51 6.61 3.88
C ILE A 36 -4.79 5.85 4.23
N ALA A 37 -4.72 4.88 5.14
CA ALA A 37 -5.88 4.09 5.57
C ALA A 37 -7.00 4.97 6.14
N LYS A 38 -6.66 5.94 7.00
CA LYS A 38 -7.61 6.91 7.55
C LYS A 38 -8.27 7.77 6.47
N GLY A 39 -7.53 8.16 5.43
CA GLY A 39 -8.07 8.94 4.31
C GLY A 39 -9.08 8.17 3.45
N ILE A 40 -9.03 6.84 3.44
CA ILE A 40 -9.92 5.97 2.66
C ILE A 40 -11.10 5.48 3.50
N LEU A 41 -10.83 4.99 4.71
CA LEU A 41 -11.80 4.32 5.57
C LEU A 41 -12.52 5.27 6.54
N GLY A 42 -11.99 6.48 6.75
CA GLY A 42 -12.43 7.38 7.81
C GLY A 42 -11.67 7.15 9.12
N THR A 43 -12.12 7.83 10.18
CA THR A 43 -11.52 7.79 11.53
C THR A 43 -12.30 6.90 12.47
#